data_AF-M3ITR3-F1
#
_entry.id   AF-M3ITR3-F1
#
_cell.length_a   1.000
_cell.length_b   1.000
_cell.length_c   1.000
_cell.angle_alpha   90.00
_cell.angle_beta   90.00
_cell.angle_gamma   90.00
#
_symmetry.space_group_name_H-M   'P 1'
#
loop_
_entity.id
_entity.type
_entity.pdbx_description
1 polymer ?
#
loop_
_entity_poly.entity_id
_entity_poly.type
_entity_poly.pdbx_seq_one_letter_code
_entity_poly.pdbx_strand_id
1 'polypeptide(L)'
;MFENFEVPIVYYEENFTLEPVFRQMPYLQKLLATETTIPNLKDLQVLILLTWSFLSRITTFENLTQYENLWSLLLSDCEFPVEAFQDASTFPNMFRFDYLDGVRPWITTDHLVCSKNLLIWQLRGKITIEKWTLLKSLRRLELGGIDVGDNFEFDFPSGVYHLEIINTHLQSMIDVIFPS
;
A
#
# COMPACT_ATOMS: atom_id res chain seq x y z
N MET A 1 7.22 2.40 27.47
CA MET A 1 7.41 1.68 26.19
C MET A 1 6.49 2.34 25.19
N PHE A 2 7.01 2.88 24.10
CA PHE A 2 6.20 3.60 23.11
C PHE A 2 5.73 2.62 22.05
N GLU A 3 4.45 2.26 22.07
CA GLU A 3 3.85 1.36 21.05
C GLU A 3 3.37 2.14 19.82
N ASN A 4 3.04 3.42 20.00
CA ASN A 4 2.53 4.30 18.96
C ASN A 4 3.36 5.59 18.90
N PHE A 5 3.60 6.09 17.69
CA PHE A 5 4.27 7.35 17.45
C PHE A 5 3.56 8.07 16.31
N GLU A 6 3.17 9.32 16.56
CA GLU A 6 2.46 10.17 15.62
C GLU A 6 3.32 11.40 15.31
N VAL A 7 3.48 11.66 14.02
CA VAL A 7 4.25 12.75 13.45
C VAL A 7 3.29 13.56 12.58
N PRO A 8 2.63 14.60 13.13
CA PRO A 8 1.55 15.28 12.45
C PRO A 8 2.05 16.07 11.24
N ILE A 9 3.07 16.92 11.43
CA ILE A 9 3.71 17.73 10.40
C ILE A 9 5.18 17.90 10.77
N VAL A 10 6.10 17.44 9.93
CA VAL A 10 7.54 17.72 10.07
C VAL A 10 8.06 18.14 8.70
N TYR A 11 8.51 19.39 8.64
CA TYR A 11 9.24 19.93 7.49
C TYR A 11 10.72 19.63 7.69
N TYR A 12 11.27 18.82 6.80
CA TYR A 12 12.69 18.47 6.81
C TYR A 12 13.47 19.57 6.10
N GLU A 13 14.44 20.16 6.80
CA GLU A 13 15.52 20.88 6.13
C GLU A 13 16.47 19.87 5.47
N GLU A 14 17.22 20.29 4.45
CA GLU A 14 18.29 19.47 3.88
C GLU A 14 19.20 18.98 5.03
N ASN A 15 19.33 17.66 5.18
CA ASN A 15 20.12 16.94 6.20
C ASN A 15 19.44 16.64 7.56
N PHE A 16 18.16 16.93 7.76
CA PHE A 16 17.44 16.45 8.95
C PHE A 16 17.10 14.95 8.81
N THR A 17 17.27 14.17 9.89
CA THR A 17 16.94 12.74 9.95
C THR A 17 16.20 12.42 11.25
N LEU A 18 15.21 11.52 11.18
CA LEU A 18 14.53 10.98 12.37
C LEU A 18 15.18 9.71 12.92
N GLU A 19 16.21 9.17 12.27
CA GLU A 19 16.88 7.95 12.71
C GLU A 19 17.28 7.99 14.20
N PRO A 20 17.86 9.09 14.75
CA PRO A 20 18.20 9.16 16.18
C PRO A 20 16.97 9.12 17.11
N VAL A 21 15.82 9.60 16.65
CA VAL A 21 14.55 9.53 17.39
C VAL A 21 14.05 8.09 17.39
N PHE A 22 14.05 7.43 16.24
CA PHE A 22 13.60 6.04 16.10
C PHE A 22 14.48 5.04 16.86
N ARG A 23 15.80 5.29 16.95
CA ARG A 23 16.71 4.49 17.79
C ARG A 23 16.33 4.48 19.28
N GLN A 24 15.62 5.49 19.75
CA GLN A 24 15.12 5.57 21.13
C GLN A 24 13.78 4.84 21.32
N MET A 25 13.15 4.38 20.22
CA MET A 25 11.86 3.68 20.21
C MET A 25 11.96 2.33 19.49
N PRO A 26 12.88 1.43 19.88
CA PRO A 26 13.12 0.18 19.15
C PRO A 26 11.94 -0.82 19.16
N TYR A 27 10.94 -0.58 20.00
CA TYR A 27 9.73 -1.40 20.13
C TYR A 27 8.49 -0.74 19.51
N LEU A 28 8.67 0.29 18.68
CA LEU A 28 7.57 0.98 18.03
C LEU A 28 6.82 0.02 17.10
N GLN A 29 5.50 -0.10 17.30
CA GLN A 29 4.64 -0.98 16.51
C GLN A 29 3.74 -0.23 15.55
N LYS A 30 3.40 1.04 15.85
CA LYS A 30 2.54 1.87 15.02
C LYS A 30 3.17 3.22 14.73
N LEU A 31 3.26 3.56 13.46
CA LEU A 31 3.75 4.85 12.99
C LEU A 31 2.65 5.57 12.20
N LEU A 32 2.34 6.80 12.58
CA LEU A 32 1.43 7.69 11.87
C LEU A 32 2.20 8.93 11.42
N ALA A 33 2.41 9.10 10.12
CA ALA A 33 3.12 10.23 9.52
C ALA A 33 2.22 10.91 8.48
N THR A 34 1.41 11.89 8.92
CA THR A 34 0.29 12.43 8.15
C THR A 34 0.64 13.52 7.13
N GLU A 35 1.70 14.29 7.41
CA GLU A 35 2.17 15.36 6.53
C GLU A 35 3.69 15.53 6.69
N THR A 36 4.43 14.46 6.38
CA THR A 36 5.89 14.49 6.49
C THR A 36 6.52 14.67 5.14
N THR A 37 7.42 15.64 5.00
CA THR A 37 8.30 15.71 3.82
C THR A 37 9.49 14.77 3.97
N ILE A 38 9.31 13.59 4.59
CA ILE A 38 10.36 12.57 4.64
C ILE A 38 10.60 12.17 3.18
N PRO A 39 11.72 12.58 2.57
CA PRO A 39 11.91 12.31 1.16
C PRO A 39 12.16 10.81 0.93
N ASN A 40 12.64 10.10 1.95
CA ASN A 40 13.12 8.72 1.87
C ASN A 40 12.89 7.96 3.19
N LEU A 41 12.38 6.72 3.08
CA LEU A 41 12.21 5.76 4.18
C LEU A 41 13.49 5.24 4.82
N LYS A 42 14.67 5.64 4.37
CA LYS A 42 15.96 5.20 4.93
C LYS A 42 16.03 5.30 6.45
N ASP A 43 15.49 6.38 7.03
CA ASP A 43 15.46 6.59 8.48
C ASP A 43 14.63 5.55 9.25
N LEU A 44 13.65 4.93 8.59
CA LEU A 44 12.73 3.97 9.20
C LEU A 44 13.32 2.56 9.31
N GLN A 45 14.45 2.27 8.67
CA GLN A 45 15.06 0.91 8.62
C GLN A 45 15.31 0.30 10.00
N VAL A 46 15.41 1.11 11.04
CA VAL A 46 15.59 0.66 12.43
C VAL A 46 14.29 0.13 13.08
N LEU A 47 13.12 0.34 12.47
CA LEU A 47 11.80 0.05 13.01
C LEU A 47 11.24 -1.32 12.56
N ILE A 48 12.01 -2.38 12.77
CA ILE A 48 11.69 -3.74 12.27
C ILE A 48 10.43 -4.39 12.89
N LEU A 49 9.92 -3.83 14.00
CA LEU A 49 8.74 -4.32 14.71
C LEU A 49 7.44 -3.62 14.30
N LEU A 50 7.48 -2.73 13.29
CA LEU A 50 6.28 -2.08 12.79
C LEU A 50 5.27 -3.11 12.31
N THR A 51 4.08 -3.04 12.89
CA THR A 51 2.91 -3.79 12.46
C THR A 51 2.01 -2.89 11.64
N TRP A 52 1.79 -1.65 12.08
CA TRP A 52 0.91 -0.70 11.44
C TRP A 52 1.67 0.55 10.98
N SER A 53 1.39 1.04 9.78
CA SER A 53 1.94 2.31 9.32
C SER A 53 0.95 3.10 8.48
N PHE A 54 0.90 4.41 8.70
CA PHE A 54 0.34 5.39 7.79
C PHE A 54 1.44 6.36 7.39
N LEU A 55 1.67 6.50 6.10
CA LEU A 55 2.68 7.37 5.54
C LEU A 55 2.06 8.30 4.50
N SER A 56 2.50 9.55 4.50
CA SER A 56 2.02 10.57 3.59
C SER A 56 3.17 11.26 2.86
N ARG A 57 2.97 11.57 1.57
CA ARG A 57 3.88 12.38 0.73
C ARG A 57 5.28 11.81 0.53
N ILE A 58 5.49 10.52 0.82
CA ILE A 58 6.77 9.84 0.61
C ILE A 58 7.06 9.73 -0.88
N THR A 59 8.25 10.15 -1.30
CA THR A 59 8.66 10.18 -2.72
C THR A 59 9.53 9.02 -3.14
N THR A 60 10.11 8.26 -2.21
CA THR A 60 10.91 7.06 -2.50
C THR A 60 10.78 6.02 -1.38
N PHE A 61 10.79 4.74 -1.76
CA PHE A 61 10.63 3.60 -0.86
C PHE A 61 11.88 2.72 -0.84
N GLU A 62 12.94 3.15 -0.16
CA GLU A 62 14.10 2.27 0.06
C GLU A 62 13.79 1.17 1.08
N ASN A 63 13.94 -0.09 0.66
CA ASN A 63 13.80 -1.28 1.52
C ASN A 63 12.44 -1.38 2.25
N LEU A 64 11.33 -0.93 1.64
CA LEU A 64 10.00 -1.07 2.27
C LEU A 64 9.67 -2.54 2.58
N THR A 65 10.16 -3.48 1.75
CA THR A 65 9.93 -4.92 1.91
C THR A 65 10.54 -5.54 3.17
N GLN A 66 11.42 -4.83 3.89
CA GLN A 66 12.04 -5.31 5.13
C GLN A 66 11.04 -5.47 6.29
N TYR A 67 9.89 -4.78 6.24
CA TYR A 67 8.93 -4.79 7.35
C TYR A 67 7.98 -5.98 7.25
N GLU A 68 8.53 -7.18 7.47
CA GLU A 68 7.78 -8.44 7.36
C GLU A 68 6.61 -8.56 8.36
N ASN A 69 6.69 -7.80 9.47
CA ASN A 69 5.66 -7.75 10.51
C ASN A 69 4.48 -6.83 10.15
N LEU A 70 4.57 -6.06 9.05
CA LEU A 70 3.47 -5.18 8.66
C LEU A 70 2.21 -5.98 8.37
N TRP A 71 1.19 -5.66 9.14
CA TRP A 71 -0.16 -6.19 8.98
C TRP A 71 -1.03 -5.22 8.16
N SER A 72 -0.71 -3.93 8.16
CA SER A 72 -1.54 -2.85 7.63
C SER A 72 -0.65 -1.67 7.25
N LEU A 73 -0.75 -1.27 5.99
CA LEU A 73 -0.02 -0.13 5.44
C LEU A 73 -1.00 0.79 4.70
N LEU A 74 -1.06 2.05 5.14
CA LEU A 74 -1.76 3.14 4.46
C LEU A 74 -0.73 4.09 3.84
N LEU A 75 -0.88 4.37 2.56
CA LEU A 75 -0.06 5.33 1.83
C LEU A 75 -0.96 6.42 1.25
N SER A 76 -0.68 7.69 1.59
CA SER A 76 -1.43 8.87 1.14
C SER A 76 -0.53 9.81 0.34
N ASP A 77 -0.86 10.13 -0.90
CA ASP A 77 -0.06 10.99 -1.80
C ASP A 77 1.43 10.57 -1.91
N CYS A 78 1.71 9.29 -1.67
CA CYS A 78 3.03 8.69 -1.80
C CYS A 78 3.29 8.27 -3.25
N GLU A 79 4.57 8.06 -3.60
CA GLU A 79 4.87 7.20 -4.75
C GLU A 79 4.27 5.80 -4.52
N PHE A 80 3.77 5.15 -5.58
CA PHE A 80 3.29 3.78 -5.46
C PHE A 80 4.49 2.81 -5.47
N PRO A 81 4.69 1.95 -4.46
CA PRO A 81 5.86 1.10 -4.35
C PRO A 81 5.71 -0.16 -5.22
N VAL A 82 5.79 -0.01 -6.54
CA VAL A 82 5.59 -1.10 -7.53
C VAL A 82 6.38 -2.36 -7.16
N GLU A 83 7.65 -2.19 -6.80
CA GLU A 83 8.60 -3.28 -6.47
C GLU A 83 8.12 -4.14 -5.30
N ALA A 84 7.43 -3.55 -4.33
CA ALA A 84 6.90 -4.26 -3.16
C ALA A 84 5.70 -5.15 -3.50
N PHE A 85 5.15 -5.02 -4.71
CA PHE A 85 4.01 -5.79 -5.21
C PHE A 85 4.38 -6.63 -6.45
N GLN A 86 5.64 -7.04 -6.57
CA GLN A 86 6.10 -7.96 -7.62
C GLN A 86 6.35 -9.38 -7.11
N ASP A 87 6.35 -9.61 -5.79
CA ASP A 87 6.57 -10.90 -5.15
C ASP A 87 5.55 -11.16 -4.04
N ALA A 88 4.84 -12.28 -4.10
CA ALA A 88 3.85 -12.72 -3.11
C ALA A 88 4.45 -13.02 -1.72
N SER A 89 5.77 -13.19 -1.63
CA SER A 89 6.48 -13.35 -0.36
C SER A 89 6.65 -12.03 0.39
N THR A 90 6.50 -10.90 -0.31
CA THR A 90 6.59 -9.56 0.28
C THR A 90 5.42 -9.29 1.22
N PHE A 91 5.72 -8.75 2.40
CA PHE A 91 4.79 -8.53 3.51
C PHE A 91 3.97 -9.77 3.89
N PRO A 92 4.63 -10.83 4.38
CA PRO A 92 3.98 -12.11 4.62
C PRO A 92 2.79 -12.01 5.58
N ASN A 93 2.75 -11.02 6.47
CA ASN A 93 1.68 -10.84 7.45
C ASN A 93 0.63 -9.78 7.08
N MET A 94 0.72 -9.16 5.90
CA MET A 94 -0.15 -8.05 5.53
C MET A 94 -1.59 -8.52 5.29
N PHE A 95 -2.52 -7.95 6.06
CA PHE A 95 -3.96 -8.17 5.92
C PHE A 95 -4.66 -7.01 5.21
N ARG A 96 -4.08 -5.80 5.26
CA ARG A 96 -4.65 -4.59 4.68
C ARG A 96 -3.60 -3.72 3.98
N PHE A 97 -3.93 -3.29 2.78
CA PHE A 97 -3.17 -2.28 2.06
C PHE A 97 -4.10 -1.26 1.44
N ASP A 98 -3.82 0.00 1.73
CA ASP A 98 -4.59 1.14 1.26
C ASP A 98 -3.62 2.13 0.61
N TYR A 99 -3.86 2.47 -0.65
CA TYR A 99 -3.16 3.50 -1.39
C TYR A 99 -4.16 4.56 -1.83
N LEU A 100 -3.92 5.80 -1.44
CA LEU A 100 -4.76 6.96 -1.70
C LEU A 100 -3.91 8.07 -2.31
N ASP A 101 -4.10 8.34 -3.59
CA ASP A 101 -3.38 9.40 -4.28
C ASP A 101 -4.33 10.23 -5.15
N GLY A 102 -4.27 11.55 -4.97
CA GLY A 102 -5.00 12.51 -5.79
C GLY A 102 -4.11 13.34 -6.72
N VAL A 103 -2.79 13.30 -6.53
CA VAL A 103 -1.88 14.34 -7.03
C VAL A 103 -0.73 13.79 -7.88
N ARG A 104 -0.36 12.51 -7.74
CA ARG A 104 0.77 11.96 -8.46
C ARG A 104 0.47 11.77 -9.96
N PRO A 105 1.52 11.74 -10.79
CA PRO A 105 1.41 11.36 -12.18
C PRO A 105 0.87 9.94 -12.36
N TRP A 106 0.40 9.66 -13.56
CA TRP A 106 -0.01 8.32 -13.95
C TRP A 106 1.19 7.38 -13.95
N ILE A 107 1.01 6.16 -13.41
CA ILE A 107 2.03 5.10 -13.46
C ILE A 107 1.48 3.88 -14.21
N THR A 108 2.38 3.11 -14.81
CA THR A 108 2.05 1.85 -15.47
C THR A 108 2.88 0.73 -14.85
N THR A 109 2.25 -0.41 -14.59
CA THR A 109 2.91 -1.62 -14.09
C THR A 109 2.40 -2.85 -14.80
N ASP A 110 3.33 -3.73 -15.20
CA ASP A 110 3.01 -4.95 -15.92
C ASP A 110 2.19 -5.91 -15.07
N HIS A 111 2.53 -6.03 -13.77
CA HIS A 111 1.81 -6.90 -12.86
C HIS A 111 1.87 -6.47 -11.40
N LEU A 112 0.78 -6.76 -10.67
CA LEU A 112 0.73 -6.65 -9.22
C LEU A 112 0.40 -8.00 -8.58
N VAL A 113 1.19 -8.35 -7.57
CA VAL A 113 1.08 -9.54 -6.73
C VAL A 113 1.23 -9.10 -5.28
N CYS A 114 0.53 -9.74 -4.36
CA CYS A 114 0.62 -9.45 -2.93
C CYS A 114 0.54 -10.72 -2.09
N SER A 115 0.83 -10.58 -0.79
CA SER A 115 0.74 -11.67 0.17
C SER A 115 -0.63 -12.32 0.18
N LYS A 116 -0.65 -13.66 0.21
CA LYS A 116 -1.88 -14.48 0.32
C LYS A 116 -2.76 -14.12 1.52
N ASN A 117 -2.22 -13.42 2.52
CA ASN A 117 -2.95 -13.01 3.72
C ASN A 117 -3.74 -11.70 3.53
N LEU A 118 -3.58 -11.01 2.40
CA LEU A 118 -4.27 -9.75 2.15
C LEU A 118 -5.79 -9.98 2.01
N LEU A 119 -6.56 -9.31 2.88
CA LEU A 119 -8.02 -9.39 2.90
C LEU A 119 -8.67 -8.10 2.40
N ILE A 120 -8.01 -6.96 2.61
CA ILE A 120 -8.51 -5.63 2.27
C ILE A 120 -7.49 -4.97 1.36
N TRP A 121 -7.92 -4.64 0.15
CA TRP A 121 -7.08 -3.92 -0.80
C TRP A 121 -7.85 -2.71 -1.36
N GLN A 122 -7.38 -1.52 -1.00
CA GLN A 122 -7.93 -0.26 -1.50
C GLN A 122 -6.86 0.46 -2.33
N LEU A 123 -7.13 0.61 -3.62
CA LEU A 123 -6.27 1.35 -4.55
C LEU A 123 -7.07 2.50 -5.15
N ARG A 124 -6.75 3.72 -4.73
CA ARG A 124 -7.30 4.95 -5.31
C ARG A 124 -6.14 5.82 -5.79
N GLY A 125 -5.98 5.96 -7.10
CA GLY A 125 -4.90 6.71 -7.73
C GLY A 125 -4.86 6.48 -9.23
N LYS A 126 -3.92 7.09 -9.93
CA LYS A 126 -3.78 6.99 -11.40
C LYS A 126 -2.79 5.88 -11.76
N ILE A 127 -3.27 4.64 -11.84
CA ILE A 127 -2.44 3.45 -12.06
C ILE A 127 -3.01 2.64 -13.23
N THR A 128 -2.20 2.36 -14.24
CA THR A 128 -2.50 1.30 -15.23
C THR A 128 -1.83 -0.01 -14.80
N ILE A 129 -2.59 -1.09 -14.72
CA ILE A 129 -2.11 -2.43 -14.41
C ILE A 129 -2.40 -3.33 -15.61
N GLU A 130 -1.37 -3.79 -16.32
CA GLU A 130 -1.57 -4.55 -17.57
C GLU A 130 -2.07 -5.98 -17.32
N LYS A 131 -1.56 -6.61 -16.25
CA LYS A 131 -1.97 -7.94 -15.79
C LYS A 131 -2.13 -7.91 -14.29
N TRP A 132 -3.21 -8.49 -13.80
CA TRP A 132 -3.39 -8.58 -12.36
C TRP A 132 -4.07 -9.91 -12.03
N THR A 133 -3.80 -10.42 -10.84
CA THR A 133 -4.40 -11.64 -10.35
C THR A 133 -4.94 -11.36 -8.96
N LEU A 134 -6.26 -11.38 -8.84
CA LEU A 134 -6.91 -11.18 -7.55
C LEU A 134 -6.69 -12.41 -6.66
N LEU A 135 -6.43 -12.16 -5.39
CA LEU A 135 -6.24 -13.23 -4.41
C LEU A 135 -7.58 -13.80 -3.97
N LYS A 136 -7.68 -15.13 -3.90
CA LYS A 136 -8.86 -15.86 -3.37
C LYS A 136 -9.20 -15.50 -1.91
N SER A 137 -8.24 -14.96 -1.16
CA SER A 137 -8.40 -14.51 0.21
C SER A 137 -9.04 -13.13 0.34
N LEU A 138 -9.10 -12.32 -0.74
CA LEU A 138 -9.69 -10.99 -0.68
C LEU A 138 -11.14 -11.05 -0.18
N ARG A 139 -11.48 -10.05 0.63
CA ARG A 139 -12.81 -9.84 1.22
C ARG A 139 -13.37 -8.47 0.87
N ARG A 140 -12.48 -7.48 0.70
CA ARG A 140 -12.80 -6.13 0.27
C ARG A 140 -11.81 -5.69 -0.81
N LEU A 141 -12.35 -5.23 -1.95
CA LEU A 141 -11.60 -4.60 -3.01
C LEU A 141 -12.21 -3.24 -3.34
N GLU A 142 -11.40 -2.21 -3.35
CA GLU A 142 -11.79 -0.89 -3.84
C GLU A 142 -10.81 -0.37 -4.87
N LEU A 143 -11.32 0.03 -6.02
CA LEU A 143 -10.56 0.58 -7.14
C LEU A 143 -11.09 1.96 -7.49
N GLY A 144 -10.20 2.95 -7.51
CA GLY A 144 -10.51 4.33 -7.85
C GLY A 144 -9.47 4.89 -8.81
N GLY A 145 -9.83 5.25 -10.04
CA GLY A 145 -8.85 5.83 -10.99
C GLY A 145 -7.85 4.81 -11.59
N ILE A 146 -8.10 3.52 -11.36
CA ILE A 146 -7.26 2.42 -11.85
C ILE A 146 -7.68 2.05 -13.27
N ASP A 147 -6.73 1.82 -14.17
CA ASP A 147 -6.96 1.26 -15.50
C ASP A 147 -6.42 -0.17 -15.53
N VAL A 148 -7.26 -1.14 -15.81
CA VAL A 148 -6.87 -2.55 -15.87
C VAL A 148 -6.87 -2.96 -17.33
N GLY A 149 -5.67 -3.25 -17.86
CA GLY A 149 -5.43 -3.40 -19.29
C GLY A 149 -6.20 -4.56 -19.94
N ASP A 150 -6.01 -4.71 -21.26
CA ASP A 150 -6.81 -5.59 -22.14
C ASP A 150 -6.79 -7.09 -21.77
N ASN A 151 -5.83 -7.53 -20.95
CA ASN A 151 -5.66 -8.93 -20.54
C ASN A 151 -6.22 -9.23 -19.13
N PHE A 152 -7.01 -8.32 -18.57
CA PHE A 152 -7.49 -8.46 -17.20
C PHE A 152 -8.87 -9.12 -17.13
N GLU A 153 -8.93 -10.28 -16.45
CA GLU A 153 -10.16 -11.00 -16.13
C GLU A 153 -10.44 -10.90 -14.64
N PHE A 154 -11.64 -10.42 -14.27
CA PHE A 154 -12.09 -10.38 -12.89
C PHE A 154 -12.66 -11.73 -12.46
N ASP A 155 -11.79 -12.65 -12.02
CA ASP A 155 -12.22 -13.79 -11.21
C ASP A 155 -12.34 -13.34 -9.74
N PHE A 156 -13.52 -12.81 -9.39
CA PHE A 156 -13.75 -12.39 -8.01
C PHE A 156 -13.86 -13.61 -7.08
N PRO A 157 -13.08 -13.65 -5.99
CA PRO A 157 -13.26 -14.67 -4.98
C PRO A 157 -14.67 -14.61 -4.40
N SER A 158 -15.31 -15.76 -4.22
CA SER A 158 -16.64 -15.86 -3.59
C SER A 158 -16.72 -15.27 -2.17
N GLY A 159 -15.58 -15.01 -1.52
CA GLY A 159 -15.50 -14.38 -0.22
C GLY A 159 -15.54 -12.85 -0.22
N VAL A 160 -15.50 -12.19 -1.39
CA VAL A 160 -15.59 -10.72 -1.47
C VAL A 160 -17.00 -10.29 -1.08
N TYR A 161 -17.12 -9.57 0.04
CA TYR A 161 -18.39 -9.01 0.50
C TYR A 161 -18.52 -7.51 0.21
N HIS A 162 -17.45 -6.85 -0.20
CA HIS A 162 -17.44 -5.44 -0.58
C HIS A 162 -16.58 -5.22 -1.82
N LEU A 163 -17.20 -4.70 -2.87
CA LEU A 163 -16.56 -4.29 -4.12
C LEU A 163 -16.98 -2.85 -4.45
N GLU A 164 -15.99 -1.98 -4.64
CA GLU A 164 -16.19 -0.60 -5.11
C GLU A 164 -15.27 -0.34 -6.30
N ILE A 165 -15.82 0.14 -7.41
CA ILE A 165 -15.06 0.49 -8.62
C ILE A 165 -15.52 1.87 -9.08
N ILE A 166 -14.61 2.85 -9.10
CA ILE A 166 -14.89 4.25 -9.41
C ILE A 166 -13.86 4.76 -10.40
N ASN A 167 -14.30 5.45 -11.46
CA ASN A 167 -13.41 6.08 -12.43
C ASN A 167 -12.33 5.12 -12.98
N THR A 168 -12.68 3.85 -13.12
CA THR A 168 -11.79 2.80 -13.59
C THR A 168 -12.23 2.39 -14.98
N HIS A 169 -11.27 2.26 -15.89
CA HIS A 169 -11.52 1.76 -17.22
C HIS A 169 -11.50 0.22 -17.16
N LEU A 170 -12.66 -0.37 -17.42
CA LEU A 170 -12.85 -1.81 -17.50
C LEU A 170 -13.17 -2.15 -18.95
N GLN A 171 -12.36 -3.00 -19.59
CA GLN A 171 -12.69 -3.47 -20.94
C GLN A 171 -13.67 -4.65 -20.93
N SER A 172 -13.64 -5.50 -19.89
CA SER A 172 -14.62 -6.58 -19.73
C SER A 172 -14.92 -6.89 -18.27
N MET A 173 -16.18 -7.25 -17.99
CA MET A 173 -16.62 -7.89 -16.75
C MET A 173 -17.24 -9.23 -17.12
N ILE A 174 -16.40 -10.18 -17.54
CA ILE A 174 -16.84 -11.55 -17.81
C ILE A 174 -16.92 -12.29 -16.47
N ASP A 175 -17.99 -13.05 -16.25
CA ASP A 175 -18.21 -13.92 -15.09
C ASP A 175 -18.21 -13.23 -13.70
N VAL A 176 -18.47 -11.92 -13.65
CA VAL A 176 -18.70 -11.21 -12.37
C VAL A 176 -20.05 -11.65 -11.79
N ILE A 177 -20.02 -12.59 -10.85
CA ILE A 177 -21.19 -13.03 -10.10
C ILE A 177 -21.17 -12.34 -8.73
N PHE A 178 -22.10 -11.42 -8.51
CA PHE A 178 -22.34 -10.88 -7.17
C PHE A 178 -23.08 -11.92 -6.31
N PRO A 179 -22.63 -12.22 -5.09
CA PRO A 179 -23.38 -13.07 -4.18
C PRO A 179 -24.75 -12.44 -3.88
N SER A 180 -25.78 -13.29 -3.81
CA SER A 180 -27.18 -12.92 -3.51
C SER A 180 -27.52 -13.11 -2.04
#